data_AF-A0A925B2D6-F1
#
_entry.id   AF-A0A925B2D6-F1
#
_cell.length_a   1.000
_cell.length_b   1.000
_cell.length_c   1.000
_cell.angle_alpha   90.00
_cell.angle_beta   90.00
_cell.angle_gamma   90.00
#
_symmetry.space_group_name_H-M   'P 1'
#
loop_
_entity.id
_entity.type
_entity.pdbx_description
1 polymer ?
#
loop_
_entity_poly.entity_id
_entity_poly.type
_entity_poly.pdbx_seq_one_letter_code
_entity_poly.pdbx_strand_id
1 'polypeptide(L)'
;MSRATELATMACNLSEEGAERKFWNQFSNEIQQIGAKEFLLVCMQNHESRYIIPLMLSVPELWRDFTVDEWLSIMKNVGNRPPHAMIKSQIGSVGVHADIMFLCKYLEIDGLDLYLSHAEATDENKFATVRYMKGFLDEFVKGDLDYEDLSDSDENVFDGFTLGDLNQIKQRLSQDERVKEFPRTEDAARQHVEHIYSNFKATQTKSTV
;
A
#
# COMPACT_ATOMS: atom_id res chain seq x y z
N MET A 1 21.81 11.67 -8.45
CA MET A 1 20.60 11.31 -7.68
C MET A 1 19.55 12.36 -8.03
N SER A 2 18.30 11.98 -8.32
CA SER A 2 17.26 12.99 -8.63
C SER A 2 16.78 13.64 -7.34
N ARG A 3 16.21 14.84 -7.42
CA ARG A 3 15.64 15.53 -6.25
C ARG A 3 14.53 14.69 -5.59
N ALA A 4 13.74 13.97 -6.39
CA ALA A 4 12.72 13.06 -5.87
C ALA A 4 13.34 11.92 -5.04
N THR A 5 14.44 11.32 -5.50
CA THR A 5 15.15 10.27 -4.74
C THR A 5 15.74 10.80 -3.44
N GLU A 6 16.30 12.02 -3.45
CA GLU A 6 16.81 12.66 -2.22
C GLU A 6 15.70 12.86 -1.19
N LEU A 7 14.58 13.46 -1.61
CA LEU A 7 13.45 13.72 -0.73
C LEU A 7 12.81 12.41 -0.22
N ALA A 8 12.69 11.38 -1.08
CA ALA A 8 12.20 10.07 -0.67
C ALA A 8 13.13 9.43 0.38
N THR A 9 14.45 9.54 0.19
CA THR A 9 15.45 9.05 1.15
C THR A 9 15.36 9.78 2.48
N MET A 10 15.13 11.09 2.46
CA MET A 10 14.94 11.87 3.68
C MET A 10 13.64 11.48 4.39
N ALA A 11 12.54 11.33 3.66
CA ALA A 11 11.24 10.96 4.21
C ALA A 11 11.23 9.53 4.80
N CYS A 12 11.93 8.60 4.17
CA CYS A 12 11.92 7.19 4.57
C CYS A 12 13.07 6.79 5.52
N ASN A 13 13.85 7.76 6.03
CA ASN A 13 14.89 7.54 7.06
C ASN A 13 14.62 8.33 8.34
N LEU A 14 13.39 8.80 8.51
CA LEU A 14 12.95 9.46 9.73
C LEU A 14 12.86 8.43 10.86
N SER A 15 13.34 8.79 12.04
CA SER A 15 13.42 7.89 13.20
C SER A 15 12.71 8.43 14.43
N GLU A 16 12.18 9.64 14.36
CA GLU A 16 11.48 10.31 15.47
C GLU A 16 9.98 10.37 15.16
N GLU A 17 9.15 10.18 16.17
CA GLU A 17 7.70 10.33 16.06
C GLU A 17 7.33 11.77 15.63
N GLY A 18 6.38 11.89 14.71
CA GLY A 18 5.96 13.17 14.12
C GLY A 18 6.99 13.81 13.20
N ALA A 19 8.10 13.12 12.88
CA ALA A 19 9.09 13.64 11.96
C ALA A 19 8.56 13.76 10.52
N GLU A 20 7.62 12.89 10.12
CA GLU A 20 6.99 12.91 8.80
C GLU A 20 6.25 14.22 8.57
N ARG A 21 5.53 14.71 9.58
CA ARG A 21 4.83 16.00 9.50
C ARG A 21 5.81 17.17 9.40
N LYS A 22 6.87 17.16 10.21
CA LYS A 22 7.94 18.18 10.13
C LYS A 22 8.59 18.19 8.74
N PHE A 23 8.88 17.00 8.20
CA PHE A 23 9.40 16.82 6.85
C PHE A 23 8.44 17.41 5.81
N TRP A 24 7.15 17.08 5.89
CA TRP A 24 6.14 17.63 4.98
C TRP A 24 6.05 19.14 5.04
N ASN A 25 6.01 19.73 6.24
CA ASN A 25 5.98 21.18 6.41
C ASN A 25 7.20 21.88 5.80
N GLN A 26 8.35 21.21 5.79
CA GLN A 26 9.58 21.73 5.19
C GLN A 26 9.61 21.57 3.66
N PHE A 27 9.14 20.45 3.12
CA PHE A 27 9.38 20.05 1.72
C PHE A 27 8.13 19.96 0.84
N SER A 28 6.94 20.23 1.37
CA SER A 28 5.66 20.13 0.66
C SER A 28 5.65 20.85 -0.69
N ASN A 29 6.18 22.08 -0.77
CA ASN A 29 6.27 22.83 -2.03
C ASN A 29 7.11 22.11 -3.10
N GLU A 30 8.22 21.49 -2.70
CA GLU A 30 9.07 20.75 -3.64
C GLU A 30 8.40 19.44 -4.06
N ILE A 31 7.75 18.74 -3.13
CA ILE A 31 7.00 17.51 -3.41
C ILE A 31 5.82 17.79 -4.33
N GLN A 32 5.13 18.92 -4.16
CA GLN A 32 4.05 19.35 -5.06
C GLN A 32 4.56 19.61 -6.49
N GLN A 33 5.77 20.16 -6.64
CA GLN A 33 6.38 20.35 -7.96
C GLN A 33 6.78 19.02 -8.63
N ILE A 34 7.20 18.03 -7.84
CA ILE A 34 7.46 16.66 -8.33
C ILE A 34 6.14 15.96 -8.68
N GLY A 35 5.09 16.21 -7.91
CA GLY A 35 3.82 15.52 -7.94
C GLY A 35 3.77 14.37 -6.93
N ALA A 36 2.70 14.33 -6.13
CA ALA A 36 2.59 13.37 -5.02
C ALA A 36 2.65 11.90 -5.47
N LYS A 37 2.05 11.59 -6.63
CA LYS A 37 2.11 10.25 -7.23
C LYS A 37 3.54 9.82 -7.58
N GLU A 38 4.30 10.71 -8.23
CA GLU A 38 5.69 10.43 -8.60
C GLU A 38 6.57 10.27 -7.36
N PHE A 39 6.35 11.13 -6.36
CA PHE A 39 7.05 11.03 -5.09
C PHE A 39 6.78 9.69 -4.38
N LEU A 40 5.53 9.26 -4.26
CA LEU A 40 5.17 7.97 -3.66
C LEU A 40 5.72 6.79 -4.45
N LEU A 41 5.74 6.86 -5.79
CA LEU A 41 6.36 5.85 -6.63
C LEU A 41 7.85 5.69 -6.32
N VAL A 42 8.59 6.80 -6.21
CA VAL A 42 10.01 6.77 -5.84
C VAL A 42 10.19 6.20 -4.43
N CYS A 43 9.33 6.56 -3.47
CA CYS A 43 9.37 5.98 -2.12
C CYS A 43 9.22 4.45 -2.17
N MET A 44 8.18 3.95 -2.84
CA MET A 44 7.87 2.52 -2.95
C MET A 44 8.92 1.70 -3.70
N GLN A 45 9.59 2.30 -4.67
CA GLN A 45 10.64 1.65 -5.45
C GLN A 45 11.97 1.50 -4.68
N ASN A 46 12.24 2.39 -3.71
CA ASN A 46 13.57 2.52 -3.11
C ASN A 46 13.62 2.24 -1.61
N HIS A 47 12.47 2.15 -0.94
CA HIS A 47 12.41 2.02 0.52
C HIS A 47 11.45 0.89 0.95
N GLU A 48 11.55 0.47 2.20
CA GLU A 48 10.73 -0.60 2.78
C GLU A 48 9.33 -0.09 3.19
N SER A 49 8.32 -0.95 3.20
CA SER A 49 6.94 -0.51 3.51
C SER A 49 6.80 0.05 4.92
N ARG A 50 7.63 -0.41 5.88
CA ARG A 50 7.65 0.12 7.26
C ARG A 50 7.98 1.62 7.36
N TYR A 51 8.55 2.21 6.33
CA TYR A 51 8.80 3.66 6.27
C TYR A 51 7.76 4.40 5.42
N ILE A 52 7.27 3.73 4.38
CA ILE A 52 6.30 4.30 3.43
C ILE A 52 4.91 4.42 4.08
N ILE A 53 4.47 3.40 4.82
CA ILE A 53 3.14 3.35 5.42
C ILE A 53 2.96 4.46 6.49
N PRO A 54 3.89 4.65 7.46
CA PRO A 54 3.80 5.78 8.39
C PRO A 54 3.82 7.12 7.67
N LEU A 55 4.67 7.31 6.65
CA LEU A 55 4.67 8.53 5.84
C LEU A 55 3.30 8.82 5.21
N MET A 56 2.62 7.79 4.68
CA MET A 56 1.29 7.94 4.12
C MET A 56 0.26 8.28 5.20
N LEU A 57 0.29 7.66 6.37
CA LEU A 57 -0.64 7.96 7.46
C LEU A 57 -0.43 9.37 8.04
N SER A 58 0.82 9.78 8.24
CA SER A 58 1.18 11.11 8.77
C SER A 58 0.99 12.25 7.77
N VAL A 59 0.94 11.95 6.48
CA VAL A 59 0.85 12.95 5.40
C VAL A 59 -0.23 12.56 4.39
N PRO A 60 -1.52 12.62 4.80
CA PRO A 60 -2.64 12.28 3.93
C PRO A 60 -2.73 13.16 2.69
N GLU A 61 -2.16 14.38 2.72
CA GLU A 61 -2.08 15.28 1.56
C GLU A 61 -1.35 14.65 0.36
N LEU A 62 -0.57 13.59 0.56
CA LEU A 62 0.09 12.86 -0.53
C LEU A 62 -0.85 12.00 -1.36
N TRP A 63 -1.99 11.55 -0.82
CA TRP A 63 -2.79 10.49 -1.47
C TRP A 63 -4.30 10.57 -1.21
N ARG A 64 -4.78 11.33 -0.21
CA ARG A 64 -6.19 11.34 0.22
C ARG A 64 -7.17 11.67 -0.90
N ASP A 65 -6.71 12.45 -1.88
CA ASP A 65 -7.51 12.92 -3.01
C ASP A 65 -7.38 12.01 -4.25
N PHE A 66 -6.52 10.99 -4.21
CA PHE A 66 -6.33 10.07 -5.33
C PHE A 66 -7.63 9.37 -5.73
N THR A 67 -7.82 9.25 -7.04
CA THR A 67 -8.85 8.45 -7.69
C THR A 67 -8.41 6.99 -7.80
N VAL A 68 -9.34 6.10 -8.15
CA VAL A 68 -9.03 4.69 -8.45
C VAL A 68 -8.02 4.56 -9.60
N ASP A 69 -8.11 5.43 -10.61
CA ASP A 69 -7.17 5.44 -11.73
C ASP A 69 -5.76 5.87 -11.32
N GLU A 70 -5.63 6.76 -10.32
CA GLU A 70 -4.34 7.14 -9.77
C GLU A 70 -3.71 6.01 -8.96
N TRP A 71 -4.50 5.28 -8.17
CA TRP A 71 -4.04 4.06 -7.49
C TRP A 71 -3.59 2.99 -8.47
N LEU A 72 -4.39 2.71 -9.51
CA LEU A 72 -4.02 1.79 -10.59
C LEU A 72 -2.74 2.26 -11.31
N SER A 73 -2.61 3.57 -11.54
CA SER A 73 -1.39 4.16 -12.10
C SER A 73 -0.19 3.93 -11.20
N ILE A 74 -0.31 3.98 -9.87
CA ILE A 74 0.79 3.65 -8.95
C ILE A 74 1.11 2.16 -9.05
N MET A 75 0.10 1.30 -8.93
CA MET A 75 0.26 -0.16 -8.96
C MET A 75 0.97 -0.66 -10.22
N LYS A 76 0.71 0.00 -11.36
CA LYS A 76 1.33 -0.25 -12.65
C LYS A 76 2.81 0.18 -12.69
N ASN A 77 3.15 1.32 -12.09
CA ASN A 77 4.45 1.96 -12.26
C ASN A 77 5.43 1.72 -11.11
N VAL A 78 5.00 1.12 -10.00
CA VAL A 78 5.88 0.81 -8.85
C VAL A 78 7.03 -0.16 -9.20
N GLY A 79 6.96 -0.81 -10.37
CA GLY A 79 8.02 -1.65 -10.90
C GLY A 79 7.74 -3.14 -10.69
N ASN A 80 8.80 -3.95 -10.79
CA ASN A 80 8.68 -5.40 -10.71
C ASN A 80 8.42 -5.84 -9.27
N ARG A 81 7.43 -6.70 -9.05
CA ARG A 81 7.07 -7.21 -7.72
C ARG A 81 7.78 -8.54 -7.51
N PRO A 82 8.88 -8.59 -6.72
CA PRO A 82 9.75 -9.74 -6.70
C PRO A 82 9.05 -10.97 -6.09
N PRO A 83 9.39 -12.19 -6.53
CA PRO A 83 8.82 -13.40 -5.96
C PRO A 83 9.15 -13.53 -4.46
N HIS A 84 8.18 -14.02 -3.67
CA HIS A 84 8.30 -14.29 -2.23
C HIS A 84 9.60 -15.01 -1.80
N ALA A 85 10.21 -15.83 -2.66
CA ALA A 85 11.48 -16.51 -2.37
C ALA A 85 12.67 -15.55 -2.22
N MET A 86 12.67 -14.41 -2.90
CA MET A 86 13.70 -13.37 -2.77
C MET A 86 13.50 -12.49 -1.53
N ILE A 87 12.27 -12.44 -1.04
CA ILE A 87 11.86 -11.62 0.10
C ILE A 87 12.29 -12.29 1.41
N LYS A 88 12.24 -13.62 1.52
CA LYS A 88 12.73 -14.32 2.73
C LYS A 88 14.22 -14.13 3.04
N SER A 89 15.04 -13.74 2.06
CA SER A 89 16.47 -13.45 2.25
C SER A 89 16.79 -11.99 2.58
N GLN A 90 15.81 -11.09 2.43
CA GLN A 90 15.93 -9.68 2.80
C GLN A 90 15.01 -9.46 3.99
N ILE A 91 15.58 -9.19 5.16
CA ILE A 91 14.82 -8.94 6.39
C ILE A 91 14.08 -7.62 6.21
N GLY A 92 12.91 -7.62 5.56
CA GLY A 92 12.14 -6.41 5.30
C GLY A 92 11.01 -6.62 4.29
N SER A 93 9.88 -5.97 4.55
CA SER A 93 8.77 -5.83 3.62
C SER A 93 9.20 -4.98 2.42
N VAL A 94 8.92 -5.45 1.20
CA VAL A 94 9.31 -4.72 0.00
C VAL A 94 8.33 -3.57 -0.23
N GLY A 95 8.82 -2.34 -0.33
CA GLY A 95 7.98 -1.15 -0.53
C GLY A 95 7.11 -1.20 -1.78
N VAL A 96 7.47 -2.03 -2.77
CA VAL A 96 6.69 -2.23 -4.00
C VAL A 96 5.33 -2.88 -3.76
N HIS A 97 5.00 -3.33 -2.54
CA HIS A 97 3.67 -3.79 -2.14
C HIS A 97 2.93 -2.83 -1.21
N ALA A 98 3.53 -1.69 -0.85
CA ALA A 98 2.96 -0.74 0.09
C ALA A 98 1.62 -0.16 -0.40
N ASP A 99 1.44 -0.01 -1.71
CA ASP A 99 0.18 0.41 -2.33
C ASP A 99 -0.98 -0.55 -2.01
N ILE A 100 -0.81 -1.84 -2.31
CA ILE A 100 -1.82 -2.88 -2.06
C ILE A 100 -2.04 -3.05 -0.57
N MET A 101 -0.95 -3.07 0.21
CA MET A 101 -1.00 -3.16 1.67
C MET A 101 -1.79 -2.01 2.26
N PHE A 102 -1.53 -0.78 1.83
CA PHE A 102 -2.21 0.41 2.33
C PHE A 102 -3.71 0.38 2.02
N LEU A 103 -4.08 0.04 0.78
CA LEU A 103 -5.48 -0.08 0.38
C LEU A 103 -6.23 -1.16 1.20
N CYS A 104 -5.65 -2.35 1.32
CA CYS A 104 -6.27 -3.46 2.05
C CYS A 104 -6.36 -3.16 3.54
N LYS A 105 -5.24 -2.76 4.15
CA LYS A 105 -5.16 -2.56 5.60
C LYS A 105 -5.91 -1.32 6.02
N TYR A 106 -5.56 -0.14 5.50
CA TYR A 106 -6.05 1.12 6.05
C TYR A 106 -7.38 1.55 5.44
N LEU A 107 -7.56 1.40 4.12
CA LEU A 107 -8.81 1.76 3.45
C LEU A 107 -9.81 0.61 3.35
N GLU A 108 -9.46 -0.62 3.72
CA GLU A 108 -10.32 -1.81 3.59
C GLU A 108 -10.86 -2.00 2.16
N ILE A 109 -10.07 -1.59 1.18
CA ILE A 109 -10.32 -1.77 -0.24
C ILE A 109 -9.50 -2.95 -0.70
N ASP A 110 -10.10 -3.85 -1.47
CA ASP A 110 -9.44 -5.02 -2.03
C ASP A 110 -8.45 -4.62 -3.14
N GLY A 111 -7.29 -4.11 -2.71
CA GLY A 111 -6.20 -3.70 -3.58
C GLY A 111 -5.61 -4.88 -4.35
N LEU A 112 -5.76 -6.11 -3.84
CA LEU A 112 -5.34 -7.32 -4.53
C LEU A 112 -6.26 -7.55 -5.74
N ASP A 113 -7.57 -7.65 -5.56
CA ASP A 113 -8.51 -7.83 -6.68
C ASP A 113 -8.39 -6.69 -7.69
N LEU A 114 -8.27 -5.45 -7.21
CA LEU A 114 -8.07 -4.28 -8.07
C LEU A 114 -6.81 -4.43 -8.94
N TYR A 115 -5.67 -4.82 -8.35
CA TYR A 115 -4.43 -5.07 -9.09
C TYR A 115 -4.55 -6.24 -10.07
N LEU A 116 -5.17 -7.35 -9.65
CA LEU A 116 -5.31 -8.55 -10.47
C LEU A 116 -6.23 -8.33 -11.69
N SER A 117 -7.22 -7.46 -11.55
CA SER A 117 -8.12 -7.05 -12.63
C SER A 117 -7.42 -6.16 -13.67
N HIS A 118 -6.26 -5.57 -13.33
CA HIS A 118 -5.54 -4.68 -14.22
C HIS A 118 -4.91 -5.47 -15.38
N ALA A 119 -5.26 -5.10 -16.61
CA ALA A 119 -4.86 -5.83 -17.82
C ALA A 119 -3.36 -5.78 -18.11
N GLU A 120 -2.68 -4.71 -17.67
CA GLU A 120 -1.26 -4.51 -17.97
C GLU A 120 -0.30 -5.20 -16.99
N ALA A 121 -0.82 -5.73 -15.86
CA ALA A 121 0.00 -6.49 -14.93
C ALA A 121 0.31 -7.88 -15.50
N THR A 122 1.58 -8.26 -15.52
CA THR A 122 2.02 -9.58 -16.00
C THR A 122 1.55 -10.68 -15.06
N ASP A 123 1.29 -11.87 -15.59
CA ASP A 123 0.90 -13.04 -14.78
C ASP A 123 1.95 -13.39 -13.72
N GLU A 124 3.22 -13.17 -14.01
CA GLU A 124 4.32 -13.33 -13.05
C GLU A 124 4.18 -12.38 -11.86
N ASN A 125 3.95 -11.08 -12.11
CA ASN A 125 3.78 -10.10 -11.04
C ASN A 125 2.49 -10.32 -10.25
N LYS A 126 1.40 -10.70 -10.94
CA LYS A 126 0.14 -11.09 -10.30
C LYS A 126 0.37 -12.26 -9.34
N PHE A 127 1.02 -13.32 -9.82
CA PHE A 127 1.29 -14.50 -8.99
C PHE A 127 2.27 -14.22 -7.85
N ALA A 128 3.31 -13.40 -8.08
CA ALA A 128 4.24 -12.97 -7.05
C ALA A 128 3.53 -12.20 -5.93
N THR A 129 2.63 -11.29 -6.30
CA THR A 129 1.82 -10.49 -5.36
C THR A 129 0.91 -11.37 -4.52
N VAL A 130 0.18 -12.31 -5.13
CA VAL A 130 -0.69 -13.24 -4.38
C VAL A 130 0.14 -14.09 -3.41
N ARG A 131 1.34 -14.54 -3.81
CA ARG A 131 2.24 -15.30 -2.92
C ARG A 131 2.81 -14.45 -1.80
N TYR A 132 3.13 -13.18 -2.05
CA TYR A 132 3.57 -12.24 -1.02
C TYR A 132 2.48 -12.08 0.03
N MET A 133 1.28 -11.72 -0.40
CA MET A 133 0.15 -11.48 0.49
C MET A 133 -0.24 -12.73 1.29
N LYS A 134 -0.16 -13.92 0.69
CA LYS A 134 -0.34 -15.19 1.40
C LYS A 134 0.71 -15.43 2.50
N GLY A 135 1.94 -14.98 2.28
CA GLY A 135 3.07 -15.15 3.21
C GLY A 135 3.09 -14.15 4.37
N PHE A 136 2.52 -12.96 4.16
CA PHE A 136 2.55 -11.81 5.07
C PHE A 136 1.14 -11.25 5.32
N LEU A 137 0.14 -12.13 5.45
CA LEU A 137 -1.28 -11.76 5.47
C LEU A 137 -1.62 -10.80 6.61
N ASP A 138 -0.96 -10.95 7.75
CA ASP A 138 -1.07 -10.09 8.93
C ASP A 138 -0.73 -8.63 8.64
N GLU A 139 0.14 -8.35 7.65
CA GLU A 139 0.45 -6.98 7.21
C GLU A 139 -0.69 -6.32 6.41
N PHE A 140 -1.73 -7.05 6.01
CA PHE A 140 -2.83 -6.54 5.17
C PHE A 140 -4.14 -6.32 5.93
N VAL A 141 -4.20 -6.68 7.22
CA VAL A 141 -5.39 -6.54 8.07
C VAL A 141 -5.04 -5.62 9.24
N LYS A 142 -5.94 -4.70 9.61
CA LYS A 142 -5.72 -3.85 10.78
C LYS A 142 -5.70 -4.70 12.05
N GLY A 143 -4.69 -4.51 12.88
CA GLY A 143 -4.64 -5.05 14.24
C GLY A 143 -5.11 -4.02 15.27
N ASP A 144 -5.15 -4.42 16.54
CA ASP A 144 -5.62 -3.57 17.64
C ASP A 144 -4.81 -2.26 17.76
N LEU A 145 -3.49 -2.34 17.62
CA LEU A 145 -2.60 -1.18 17.64
C LEU A 145 -2.94 -0.16 16.53
N ASP A 146 -3.34 -0.62 15.34
CA ASP A 146 -3.72 0.30 14.27
C ASP A 146 -5.00 1.07 14.63
N TYR A 147 -5.92 0.46 15.39
CA TYR A 147 -7.13 1.16 15.85
C TYR A 147 -6.84 2.16 16.96
N GLU A 148 -5.88 1.86 17.84
CA GLU A 148 -5.40 2.77 18.88
C GLU A 148 -4.72 3.99 18.25
N ASP A 149 -3.76 3.76 17.36
CA ASP A 149 -2.96 4.80 16.67
C ASP A 149 -3.82 5.74 15.81
N LEU A 150 -4.93 5.23 15.25
CA LEU A 150 -5.85 5.98 14.38
C LEU A 150 -7.14 6.43 15.10
N SER A 151 -7.21 6.25 16.42
CA SER A 151 -8.37 6.66 17.21
C SER A 151 -8.58 8.18 17.16
N ASP A 152 -9.82 8.63 17.44
CA ASP A 152 -10.13 10.06 17.61
C ASP A 152 -9.69 10.59 19.00
N SER A 153 -8.84 9.85 19.72
CA SER A 153 -8.40 10.19 21.08
C SER A 153 -7.09 10.97 21.08
N ASP A 154 -6.69 11.47 22.25
CA ASP A 154 -5.39 12.14 22.44
C ASP A 154 -4.19 11.20 22.18
N GLU A 155 -4.42 9.90 22.01
CA GLU A 155 -3.43 8.88 21.66
C GLU A 155 -3.20 8.75 20.14
N ASN A 156 -3.87 9.58 19.32
CA ASN A 156 -3.63 9.62 17.87
C ASN A 156 -2.20 10.08 17.55
N VAL A 157 -1.43 9.20 16.91
CA VAL A 157 -0.02 9.46 16.57
C VAL A 157 0.17 10.11 15.18
N PHE A 158 -0.93 10.34 14.45
CA PHE A 158 -0.92 10.84 13.07
C PHE A 158 -1.52 12.25 12.93
N ASP A 159 -1.27 13.11 13.93
CA ASP A 159 -1.64 14.54 13.94
C ASP A 159 -3.15 14.79 13.63
N GLY A 160 -4.01 13.93 14.17
CA GLY A 160 -5.46 14.07 14.03
C GLY A 160 -6.02 13.54 12.70
N PHE A 161 -5.23 12.79 11.92
CA PHE A 161 -5.75 11.94 10.86
C PHE A 161 -6.31 10.65 11.47
N THR A 162 -7.60 10.38 11.28
CA THR A 162 -8.30 9.35 12.05
C THR A 162 -8.97 8.28 11.19
N LEU A 163 -9.51 7.25 11.87
CA LEU A 163 -10.39 6.26 11.24
C LEU A 163 -11.58 6.91 10.53
N GLY A 164 -12.08 8.04 11.02
CA GLY A 164 -13.15 8.80 10.38
C GLY A 164 -12.76 9.29 8.98
N ASP A 165 -11.54 9.82 8.85
CA ASP A 165 -11.01 10.30 7.56
C ASP A 165 -10.79 9.15 6.58
N LEU A 166 -10.20 8.04 7.05
CA LEU A 166 -10.02 6.83 6.24
C LEU A 166 -11.36 6.31 5.72
N ASN A 167 -12.40 6.30 6.55
CA ASN A 167 -13.73 5.88 6.16
C ASN A 167 -14.37 6.80 5.11
N GLN A 168 -14.18 8.11 5.21
CA GLN A 168 -14.67 9.06 4.19
C GLN A 168 -13.99 8.82 2.83
N ILE A 169 -12.66 8.61 2.85
CA ILE A 169 -11.90 8.33 1.62
C ILE A 169 -12.32 6.98 1.03
N LYS A 170 -12.48 5.94 1.85
CA LYS A 170 -13.03 4.64 1.43
C LYS A 170 -14.38 4.81 0.75
N GLN A 171 -15.34 5.50 1.39
CA GLN A 171 -16.68 5.72 0.84
C GLN A 171 -16.66 6.42 -0.53
N ARG A 172 -15.76 7.39 -0.71
CA ARG A 172 -15.56 8.07 -2.00
C ARG A 172 -15.03 7.11 -3.06
N LEU A 173 -14.02 6.32 -2.75
CA LEU A 173 -13.43 5.35 -3.69
C LEU A 173 -14.40 4.21 -4.03
N SER A 174 -15.20 3.76 -3.06
CA SER A 174 -16.23 2.72 -3.25
C SER A 174 -17.39 3.14 -4.17
N GLN A 175 -17.44 4.38 -4.65
CA GLN A 175 -18.36 4.77 -5.72
C GLN A 175 -17.95 4.23 -7.09
N ASP A 176 -16.70 3.78 -7.23
CA ASP A 176 -16.19 3.13 -8.44
C ASP A 176 -16.51 1.63 -8.41
N GLU A 177 -17.14 1.11 -9.47
CA GLU A 177 -17.58 -0.29 -9.55
C GLU A 177 -16.44 -1.32 -9.51
N ARG A 178 -15.20 -0.88 -9.78
CA ARG A 178 -14.00 -1.74 -9.71
C ARG A 178 -13.55 -1.97 -8.27
N VAL A 179 -13.99 -1.14 -7.33
CA VAL A 179 -13.58 -1.20 -5.93
C VAL A 179 -14.46 -2.21 -5.19
N LYS A 180 -13.80 -3.22 -4.62
CA LYS A 180 -14.41 -4.18 -3.70
C LYS A 180 -13.88 -3.95 -2.29
N GLU A 181 -14.63 -4.40 -1.29
CA GLU A 181 -14.17 -4.36 0.09
C GLU A 181 -13.22 -5.52 0.38
N PHE A 182 -12.13 -5.23 1.09
CA PHE A 182 -11.23 -6.24 1.60
C PHE A 182 -11.77 -6.82 2.92
N PRO A 183 -11.62 -8.13 3.19
CA PRO A 183 -12.07 -8.71 4.44
C PRO A 183 -11.35 -8.11 5.66
N ARG A 184 -12.13 -7.79 6.71
CA ARG A 184 -11.63 -7.14 7.93
C ARG A 184 -10.97 -8.07 8.94
N THR A 185 -11.22 -9.37 8.86
CA THR A 185 -10.67 -10.35 9.79
C THR A 185 -9.59 -11.17 9.09
N GLU A 186 -8.57 -11.56 9.85
CA GLU A 186 -7.47 -12.37 9.33
C GLU A 186 -7.98 -13.68 8.71
N ASP A 187 -8.94 -14.36 9.36
CA ASP A 187 -9.51 -15.61 8.85
C ASP A 187 -10.24 -15.42 7.50
N ALA A 188 -11.02 -14.35 7.35
CA ALA A 188 -11.73 -14.07 6.11
C ALA A 188 -10.75 -13.62 5.01
N ALA A 189 -9.75 -12.82 5.36
CA ALA A 189 -8.68 -12.41 4.45
C ALA A 189 -7.88 -13.64 3.97
N ARG A 190 -7.59 -14.58 4.87
CA ARG A 190 -6.90 -15.84 4.57
C ARG A 190 -7.69 -16.67 3.57
N GLN A 191 -8.99 -16.85 3.81
CA GLN A 191 -9.86 -17.59 2.89
C GLN A 191 -9.93 -16.94 1.51
N HIS A 192 -10.06 -15.61 1.46
CA HIS A 192 -10.09 -14.84 0.23
C HIS A 192 -8.78 -14.99 -0.57
N VAL A 193 -7.62 -14.79 0.06
CA VAL A 193 -6.31 -14.92 -0.61
C VAL A 193 -6.02 -16.36 -1.04
N GLU A 194 -6.39 -17.37 -0.23
CA GLU A 194 -6.23 -18.78 -0.61
C GLU A 194 -7.12 -19.18 -1.79
N HIS A 195 -8.33 -18.62 -1.89
CA HIS A 195 -9.20 -18.81 -3.04
C HIS A 195 -8.54 -18.28 -4.33
N ILE A 196 -8.05 -17.05 -4.30
CA ILE A 196 -7.32 -16.43 -5.43
C ILE A 196 -6.08 -17.25 -5.80
N TYR A 197 -5.27 -17.62 -4.80
CA TYR A 197 -4.06 -18.41 -5.01
C TYR A 197 -4.33 -19.77 -5.67
N SER A 198 -5.41 -20.45 -5.25
CA SER A 198 -5.82 -21.73 -5.82
C SER A 198 -6.22 -21.60 -7.28
N ASN A 199 -6.92 -20.52 -7.65
CA ASN A 199 -7.29 -20.23 -9.04
C ASN A 199 -6.05 -20.02 -9.94
N PHE A 200 -5.05 -19.27 -9.47
CA PHE A 200 -3.79 -19.10 -10.20
C PHE A 200 -3.05 -20.41 -10.43
N LYS A 201 -2.97 -21.27 -9.40
CA LYS A 201 -2.28 -22.57 -9.49
C LYS A 201 -2.98 -23.51 -10.48
N ALA A 202 -4.31 -23.51 -10.50
CA ALA A 202 -5.10 -24.31 -11.43
C ALA A 202 -4.89 -23.89 -12.89
N THR A 203 -4.81 -22.58 -13.16
CA THR A 203 -4.57 -22.04 -14.51
C THR A 203 -3.17 -22.40 -15.03
N GLN A 204 -2.13 -22.30 -14.20
CA GLN A 204 -0.76 -22.68 -14.62
C GLN A 204 -0.64 -24.17 -14.97
N THR A 205 -1.35 -25.04 -14.25
CA THR A 205 -1.32 -26.50 -14.49
C THR A 205 -1.96 -26.88 -15.84
N LYS A 206 -2.95 -26.09 -16.31
CA LYS A 206 -3.62 -26.34 -17.60
C LYS A 206 -2.80 -25.87 -18.81
N SER A 207 -1.93 -24.87 -18.64
CA SER A 207 -1.09 -24.35 -19.73
C SER A 207 0.18 -25.19 -20.00
N THR A 208 0.41 -26.27 -19.23
CA THR A 208 1.59 -27.14 -19.35
C THR A 208 1.29 -28.52 -19.96
N VAL A 209 0.08 -28.72 -20.51
CA VAL A 209 -0.39 -29.97 -21.14
C VAL A 209 -0.61 -29.77 -22.63
#